data_AF-A0A183PPR4-F1
#
_entry.id   AF-A0A183PPR4-F1
#
_cell.length_a   1.000
_cell.length_b   1.000
_cell.length_c   1.000
_cell.angle_alpha   90.00
_cell.angle_beta   90.00
_cell.angle_gamma   90.00
#
_symmetry.space_group_name_H-M   'P 1'
#
loop_
_entity.id
_entity.type
_entity.pdbx_description
1 polymer ?
#
loop_
_entity_poly.entity_id
_entity_poly.type
_entity_poly.pdbx_seq_one_letter_code
_entity_poly.pdbx_strand_id
1 'polypeptide(L)'
;MSKHMSLLADLKTMVETKKVAGSGILTLENYIDRMQILQNMVHCADLSNPAKPLDLYRQWTNRVMEELFQQGDKERELGIEISPICDRNTATIEKSQISFIDYIVHPLWETWSDLVYPDAQTILETLEDNREWYYNQINENNNEENDE
;
A
#
# COMPACT_ATOMS: atom_id res chain seq x y z
N MET A 1 -2.57 0.99 -10.75
CA MET A 1 -3.66 1.45 -9.85
C MET A 1 -5.08 1.26 -10.37
N SER A 2 -5.48 1.67 -11.59
CA SER A 2 -6.89 1.54 -12.04
C SER A 2 -7.46 0.11 -12.05
N LYS A 3 -6.60 -0.90 -12.20
CA LYS A 3 -6.95 -2.33 -12.15
C LYS A 3 -6.73 -2.98 -10.77
N HIS A 4 -6.39 -2.21 -9.75
CA HIS A 4 -6.07 -2.74 -8.42
C HIS A 4 -7.23 -3.60 -7.87
N MET A 5 -8.46 -3.08 -7.90
CA MET A 5 -9.61 -3.78 -7.31
C MET A 5 -9.97 -5.07 -8.05
N SER A 6 -9.81 -5.11 -9.39
CA SER A 6 -10.02 -6.36 -10.14
C SER A 6 -8.93 -7.39 -9.82
N LEU A 7 -7.65 -6.98 -9.77
CA LEU A 7 -6.55 -7.89 -9.43
C LEU A 7 -6.71 -8.47 -8.01
N LEU A 8 -7.11 -7.63 -7.06
CA LEU A 8 -7.36 -8.03 -5.67
C LEU A 8 -8.56 -8.99 -5.55
N ALA A 9 -9.66 -8.71 -6.25
CA ALA A 9 -10.83 -9.58 -6.25
C ALA A 9 -10.49 -10.97 -6.80
N ASP A 10 -9.79 -11.02 -7.94
CA ASP A 10 -9.37 -12.28 -8.53
C ASP A 10 -8.44 -13.05 -7.57
N LEU A 11 -7.49 -12.36 -6.91
CA LEU A 11 -6.58 -12.96 -5.93
C LEU A 11 -7.34 -13.56 -4.74
N LYS A 12 -8.33 -12.85 -4.19
CA LYS A 12 -9.18 -13.35 -3.10
C LYS A 12 -9.91 -14.63 -3.51
N THR A 13 -10.50 -14.66 -4.70
CA THR A 13 -11.12 -15.88 -5.23
C THR A 13 -10.13 -17.03 -5.36
N MET A 14 -8.87 -16.75 -5.73
CA MET A 14 -7.84 -17.79 -5.80
C MET A 14 -7.51 -18.35 -4.41
N VAL A 15 -7.37 -17.52 -3.39
CA VAL A 15 -7.12 -17.95 -2.00
C VAL A 15 -8.25 -18.85 -1.49
N GLU A 16 -9.50 -18.48 -1.74
CA GLU A 16 -10.67 -19.27 -1.32
C GLU A 16 -10.77 -20.64 -2.00
N THR A 17 -10.45 -20.68 -3.31
CA THR A 17 -10.61 -21.88 -4.14
C THR A 17 -9.41 -22.83 -4.07
N LYS A 18 -8.20 -22.30 -3.81
CA LYS A 18 -6.94 -23.05 -3.80
C LYS A 18 -6.42 -23.32 -2.41
N LYS A 19 -7.29 -23.77 -1.50
CA LYS A 19 -6.86 -24.34 -0.22
C LYS A 19 -5.73 -25.33 -0.49
N VAL A 20 -4.56 -24.98 0.05
CA VAL A 20 -3.29 -25.64 -0.13
C VAL A 20 -3.51 -27.15 -0.10
N ALA A 21 -3.32 -27.82 -1.25
CA ALA A 21 -3.18 -29.26 -1.26
C ALA A 21 -2.10 -29.57 -0.22
N GLY A 22 -2.37 -30.46 0.75
CA GLY A 22 -1.72 -30.53 2.07
C GLY A 22 -0.18 -30.68 2.14
N SER A 23 0.56 -30.45 1.06
CA SER A 23 2.01 -30.33 0.97
C SER A 23 2.58 -28.94 1.32
N GLY A 24 1.76 -27.91 1.55
CA GLY A 24 2.26 -26.56 1.84
C GLY A 24 2.72 -25.77 0.61
N ILE A 25 2.54 -26.32 -0.60
CA ILE A 25 2.99 -25.70 -1.86
C ILE A 25 1.78 -25.36 -2.73
N LEU A 26 1.76 -24.14 -3.28
CA LEU A 26 0.73 -23.68 -4.19
C LEU A 26 0.83 -24.37 -5.56
N THR A 27 -0.19 -25.17 -5.90
CA THR A 27 -0.26 -25.85 -7.21
C THR A 27 -0.98 -24.98 -8.24
N LEU A 28 -0.27 -24.60 -9.31
CA LEU A 28 -0.77 -23.75 -10.39
C LEU A 28 -0.70 -24.51 -11.74
N GLU A 29 -1.76 -25.24 -12.08
CA GLU A 29 -1.75 -26.16 -13.22
C GLU A 29 -1.92 -25.46 -14.57
N ASN A 30 -2.76 -24.42 -14.63
CA ASN A 30 -3.09 -23.75 -15.89
C ASN A 30 -2.33 -22.42 -16.05
N TYR A 31 -2.32 -21.90 -17.28
CA TYR A 31 -1.65 -20.63 -17.60
C TYR A 31 -2.30 -19.43 -16.93
N ILE A 32 -3.64 -19.41 -16.84
CA ILE A 32 -4.41 -18.27 -16.32
C ILE A 32 -4.04 -18.03 -14.86
N ASP A 33 -4.03 -19.08 -14.04
CA ASP A 33 -3.68 -18.97 -12.62
C ASP A 33 -2.24 -18.51 -12.42
N ARG A 34 -1.30 -19.07 -13.20
CA ARG A 34 0.11 -18.66 -13.14
C ARG A 34 0.28 -17.18 -13.50
N MET A 35 -0.40 -16.73 -14.55
CA MET A 35 -0.34 -15.34 -14.97
C MET A 35 -0.94 -14.40 -13.92
N GLN A 36 -2.09 -14.78 -13.34
CA GLN A 36 -2.74 -14.00 -12.29
C GLN A 36 -1.88 -13.84 -11.04
N ILE A 37 -1.17 -14.91 -10.63
CA ILE A 37 -0.22 -14.83 -9.51
C ILE A 37 0.97 -13.93 -9.85
N LEU A 38 1.56 -14.04 -11.04
CA LEU A 38 2.67 -13.18 -11.45
C LEU A 38 2.27 -11.70 -11.52
N GLN A 39 1.07 -11.40 -12.01
CA GLN A 39 0.53 -10.04 -12.03
C GLN A 39 0.39 -9.48 -10.61
N ASN A 40 -0.19 -10.26 -9.69
CA ASN A 40 -0.32 -9.85 -8.30
C ASN A 40 1.03 -9.74 -7.59
N MET A 41 1.98 -10.62 -7.89
CA MET A 41 3.33 -10.58 -7.31
C MET A 41 4.06 -9.28 -7.68
N VAL A 42 4.04 -8.91 -8.96
CA VAL A 42 4.65 -7.65 -9.43
C VAL A 42 3.90 -6.45 -8.86
N HIS A 43 2.58 -6.52 -8.76
CA HIS A 43 1.76 -5.46 -8.17
C HIS A 43 2.02 -5.28 -6.66
N CYS A 44 2.21 -6.37 -5.91
CA CYS A 44 2.66 -6.33 -4.52
C CYS A 44 4.06 -5.69 -4.42
N ALA A 45 4.97 -6.04 -5.34
CA ALA A 45 6.31 -5.44 -5.37
C ALA A 45 6.25 -3.92 -5.62
N ASP A 46 5.40 -3.46 -6.54
CA ASP A 46 5.16 -2.04 -6.84
C ASP A 46 4.58 -1.30 -5.63
N LEU A 47 3.67 -1.95 -4.88
CA LEU A 47 3.04 -1.43 -3.66
C LEU A 47 3.73 -1.91 -2.37
N SER A 48 5.03 -2.20 -2.42
CA SER A 48 5.76 -2.76 -1.27
C SER A 48 6.36 -1.73 -0.33
N ASN A 49 6.39 -0.44 -0.71
CA ASN A 49 7.10 0.59 0.06
C ASN A 49 6.65 0.66 1.53
N PRO A 50 5.34 0.62 1.86
CA PRO A 50 4.89 0.68 3.24
C PRO A 50 5.24 -0.55 4.08
N ALA A 51 5.66 -1.65 3.45
CA ALA A 51 6.03 -2.89 4.12
C ALA A 51 7.56 -3.11 4.19
N LYS A 52 8.35 -2.04 4.05
CA LYS A 52 9.82 -2.05 4.21
C LYS A 52 10.22 -1.47 5.56
N PRO A 53 11.46 -1.69 6.05
CA PRO A 53 11.96 -0.99 7.22
C PRO A 53 11.68 0.52 7.16
N LEU A 54 11.23 1.09 8.28
CA LEU A 54 10.66 2.44 8.36
C LEU A 54 11.55 3.50 7.68
N ASP A 55 12.87 3.44 7.86
CA ASP A 55 13.80 4.39 7.24
C ASP A 55 13.77 4.39 5.72
N LEU A 56 13.52 3.23 5.10
CA LEU A 56 13.34 3.12 3.66
C LEU A 56 11.95 3.60 3.25
N TYR A 57 10.91 3.21 3.99
CA TYR A 57 9.55 3.63 3.68
C TYR A 57 9.44 5.17 3.70
N ARG A 58 9.96 5.82 4.73
CA ARG A 58 9.97 7.30 4.84
C ARG A 58 10.65 7.98 3.66
N GLN A 59 11.76 7.43 3.16
CA GLN A 59 12.42 7.95 1.97
C GLN A 59 11.52 7.84 0.72
N TRP A 60 10.81 6.73 0.56
CA TRP A 60 9.86 6.56 -0.54
C TRP A 60 8.66 7.50 -0.41
N THR A 61 8.12 7.67 0.79
CA THR A 61 7.05 8.63 1.07
C THR A 61 7.48 10.05 0.69
N ASN A 62 8.66 10.49 1.10
CA ASN A 62 9.14 11.83 0.76
C ASN A 62 9.28 12.02 -0.75
N ARG A 63 9.77 11.00 -1.47
CA ARG A 63 9.92 11.04 -2.93
C ARG A 63 8.57 11.14 -3.65
N VAL A 64 7.60 10.30 -3.27
CA VAL A 64 6.29 10.30 -3.92
C VAL A 64 5.49 11.56 -3.59
N MET A 65 5.55 12.05 -2.34
CA MET A 65 4.88 13.30 -1.98
C MET A 65 5.48 14.50 -2.72
N GLU A 66 6.81 14.57 -2.85
CA GLU A 66 7.45 15.63 -3.63
C GLU A 66 7.03 15.59 -5.11
N GLU A 67 6.93 14.40 -5.72
CA GLU A 67 6.43 14.25 -7.09
C GLU A 67 4.98 14.73 -7.22
N LEU A 68 4.10 14.34 -6.30
CA LEU A 68 2.69 14.78 -6.28
C LEU A 68 2.56 16.28 -6.08
N PHE A 69 3.39 16.88 -5.21
CA PHE A 69 3.38 18.31 -4.99
C PHE A 69 3.88 19.09 -6.20
N GLN A 70 4.88 18.58 -6.92
CA GLN A 70 5.32 19.17 -8.19
C GLN A 70 4.23 19.08 -9.27
N GLN A 71 3.42 18.03 -9.27
CA GLN A 71 2.23 17.96 -10.12
C GLN A 71 1.22 19.04 -9.73
N GLY A 72 0.89 19.16 -8.44
CA GLY A 72 -0.08 20.15 -7.96
C GLY A 72 0.35 21.60 -8.20
N ASP A 73 1.65 21.88 -8.14
CA ASP A 73 2.19 23.20 -8.48
C ASP A 73 1.97 23.53 -9.96
N LYS A 74 2.21 22.57 -10.86
CA LYS A 74 1.92 22.74 -12.29
C LYS A 74 0.43 22.88 -12.58
N GLU A 75 -0.42 22.12 -11.90
CA GLU A 75 -1.87 22.24 -12.01
C GLU A 75 -2.34 23.64 -11.59
N ARG A 76 -1.77 24.18 -10.50
CA ARG A 76 -2.01 25.55 -10.04
C ARG A 76 -1.55 26.60 -11.04
N GLU A 77 -0.35 26.45 -11.60
CA GLU A 77 0.20 27.35 -12.63
C GLU A 77 -0.66 27.37 -13.90
N LEU A 78 -1.21 26.23 -14.29
CA LEU A 78 -2.11 26.09 -15.43
C LEU A 78 -3.54 26.59 -15.14
N GLY A 79 -3.85 26.93 -13.89
CA GLY A 79 -5.19 27.36 -13.48
C GLY A 79 -6.24 26.27 -13.58
N ILE A 80 -5.84 25.00 -13.46
CA ILE A 80 -6.76 23.84 -13.43
C ILE A 80 -6.96 23.36 -11.99
N GLU A 81 -7.97 22.51 -11.79
CA GLU A 81 -8.21 21.89 -10.49
C GLU A 81 -7.00 21.04 -10.08
N ILE A 82 -6.51 21.27 -8.85
CA ILE A 82 -5.39 20.50 -8.31
C ILE A 82 -5.89 19.10 -7.94
N SER A 83 -5.18 18.08 -8.40
CA SER A 83 -5.48 16.69 -8.14
C SER A 83 -5.51 16.41 -6.62
N PRO A 84 -6.33 15.43 -6.17
CA PRO A 84 -6.30 15.00 -4.78
C PRO A 84 -4.88 14.70 -4.31
N ILE A 85 -4.57 14.99 -3.04
CA ILE A 85 -3.27 14.81 -2.37
C ILE A 85 -2.06 15.55 -2.99
N CYS A 86 -2.25 16.29 -4.09
CA CYS A 86 -1.17 17.00 -4.79
C CYS A 86 -0.95 18.45 -4.29
N ASP A 87 -1.83 18.98 -3.44
CA ASP A 87 -1.69 20.33 -2.90
C ASP A 87 -0.84 20.33 -1.60
N ARG A 88 0.41 20.76 -1.70
CA ARG A 88 1.35 20.87 -0.56
C ARG A 88 0.87 21.79 0.56
N ASN A 89 -0.10 22.67 0.32
CA ASN A 89 -0.60 23.60 1.33
C ASN A 89 -1.73 23.00 2.18
N THR A 90 -2.33 21.89 1.75
CA THR A 90 -3.50 21.29 2.42
C THR A 90 -3.34 19.79 2.70
N ALA A 91 -2.38 19.13 2.06
CA ALA A 91 -2.11 17.71 2.26
C ALA A 91 -1.54 17.43 3.66
N THR A 92 -2.06 16.38 4.32
CA THR A 92 -1.48 15.82 5.54
C THR A 92 -0.84 14.47 5.20
N ILE A 93 0.50 14.43 5.13
CA ILE A 93 1.25 13.27 4.64
C ILE A 93 0.90 12.01 5.45
N GLU A 94 0.83 12.13 6.77
CA GLU A 94 0.58 11.02 7.70
C GLU A 94 -0.81 10.43 7.47
N LYS A 95 -1.86 11.27 7.38
CA LYS A 95 -3.23 10.83 7.09
C LYS A 95 -3.33 10.17 5.72
N SER A 96 -2.62 10.69 4.72
CA SER A 96 -2.55 10.12 3.38
C SER A 96 -1.89 8.74 3.39
N GLN A 97 -0.79 8.55 4.13
CA GLN A 97 -0.12 7.25 4.25
C GLN A 97 -0.99 6.23 4.99
N ILE A 98 -1.64 6.60 6.10
CA ILE A 98 -2.57 5.71 6.81
C ILE A 98 -3.71 5.27 5.89
N SER A 99 -4.36 6.23 5.20
CA SER A 99 -5.46 5.91 4.28
C SER A 99 -4.99 5.01 3.14
N PHE A 100 -3.80 5.25 2.60
CA PHE A 100 -3.22 4.41 1.56
C PHE A 100 -2.96 2.99 2.05
N ILE A 101 -2.44 2.82 3.27
CA ILE A 101 -2.26 1.50 3.87
C ILE A 101 -3.61 0.81 4.09
N ASP A 102 -4.53 1.47 4.80
CA ASP A 102 -5.80 0.88 5.23
C ASP A 102 -6.69 0.46 4.03
N TYR A 103 -6.69 1.25 2.94
CA TYR A 103 -7.61 1.00 1.81
C TYR A 103 -6.98 0.29 0.61
N ILE A 104 -5.65 0.31 0.46
CA ILE A 104 -4.98 -0.21 -0.75
C ILE A 104 -3.94 -1.26 -0.40
N VAL A 105 -2.97 -0.93 0.46
CA VAL A 105 -1.78 -1.77 0.64
C VAL A 105 -2.06 -2.95 1.57
N HIS A 106 -2.71 -2.71 2.71
CA HIS A 106 -3.03 -3.75 3.67
C HIS A 106 -3.96 -4.81 3.09
N PRO A 107 -5.10 -4.50 2.43
CA PRO A 107 -5.97 -5.54 1.86
C PRO A 107 -5.26 -6.42 0.82
N LEU A 108 -4.32 -5.85 0.06
CA LEU A 108 -3.51 -6.57 -0.92
C LEU A 108 -2.50 -7.51 -0.24
N TRP A 109 -1.72 -6.99 0.70
CA TRP A 109 -0.69 -7.78 1.39
C TRP A 109 -1.26 -8.82 2.34
N GLU A 110 -2.41 -8.57 2.97
CA GLU A 110 -3.16 -9.54 3.76
C GLU A 110 -3.60 -10.71 2.87
N THR A 111 -4.25 -10.43 1.74
CA THR A 111 -4.67 -11.48 0.79
C THR A 111 -3.46 -12.25 0.22
N TRP A 112 -2.36 -11.56 -0.08
CA TRP A 112 -1.13 -12.20 -0.52
C TRP A 112 -0.55 -13.10 0.58
N SER A 113 -0.55 -12.63 1.83
CA SER A 113 -0.07 -13.40 2.99
C SER A 113 -0.88 -14.66 3.21
N ASP A 114 -2.20 -14.61 3.06
CA ASP A 114 -3.05 -15.80 3.12
C ASP A 114 -2.70 -16.83 2.03
N LEU A 115 -2.39 -16.36 0.82
CA LEU A 115 -2.02 -17.24 -0.30
C LEU A 115 -0.71 -17.99 -0.03
N VAL A 116 0.28 -17.31 0.55
CA VAL A 116 1.64 -17.85 0.74
C VAL A 116 1.95 -18.15 2.21
N TYR A 117 0.93 -18.28 3.05
CA TYR A 117 1.11 -18.44 4.48
C TYR A 117 2.04 -19.63 4.80
N PRO A 118 3.05 -19.46 5.69
CA PRO A 118 3.32 -18.29 6.54
C PRO A 118 4.37 -17.30 5.99
N ASP A 119 4.80 -17.43 4.73
CA ASP A 119 6.05 -16.83 4.24
C ASP A 119 6.07 -15.29 4.23
N ALA A 120 4.91 -14.64 4.13
CA ALA A 120 4.81 -13.18 4.09
C ALA A 120 4.47 -12.53 5.44
N GLN A 121 4.39 -13.30 6.54
CA GLN A 121 3.94 -12.79 7.83
C GLN A 121 4.77 -11.60 8.34
N THR A 122 6.10 -11.68 8.28
CA THR A 122 6.98 -10.58 8.70
C THR A 122 6.80 -9.31 7.86
N ILE A 123 6.39 -9.45 6.60
CA ILE A 123 6.10 -8.30 5.73
C ILE A 123 4.82 -7.60 6.21
N LEU A 124 3.80 -8.38 6.58
CA LEU A 124 2.54 -7.85 7.09
C LEU A 124 2.73 -7.19 8.46
N GLU A 125 3.49 -7.80 9.36
CA GLU A 125 3.86 -7.21 10.66
C GLU A 125 4.59 -5.87 10.49
N THR A 126 5.57 -5.80 9.57
CA THR A 126 6.27 -4.54 9.26
C THR A 126 5.32 -3.47 8.70
N LEU A 127 4.36 -3.86 7.88
CA LEU A 127 3.35 -2.95 7.33
C LEU A 127 2.46 -2.36 8.44
N GLU A 128 2.02 -3.19 9.38
CA GLU A 128 1.22 -2.78 10.54
C GLU A 128 2.01 -1.84 11.46
N ASP A 129 3.26 -2.18 11.79
CA ASP A 129 4.16 -1.34 12.60
C ASP A 129 4.35 0.05 11.98
N ASN A 130 4.61 0.10 10.67
CA ASN A 130 4.79 1.36 9.94
C ASN A 130 3.50 2.20 9.90
N ARG A 131 2.34 1.54 9.77
CA ARG A 131 1.03 2.21 9.81
C ARG A 131 0.78 2.81 11.19
N GLU A 132 1.09 2.07 12.26
CA GLU A 132 0.98 2.56 13.64
C GLU A 132 1.93 3.74 13.88
N TRP A 133 3.16 3.68 13.37
CA TRP A 133 4.11 4.78 13.46
C TRP A 133 3.52 6.09 12.89
N TYR A 134 2.97 6.05 11.67
CA TYR A 134 2.32 7.22 11.07
C TYR A 134 1.09 7.70 11.86
N TYR A 135 0.32 6.80 12.46
CA TYR A 135 -0.79 7.16 13.34
C TYR A 135 -0.32 7.91 14.60
N ASN A 136 0.77 7.45 15.22
CA ASN A 136 1.34 8.08 16.40
C ASN A 136 1.89 9.49 16.10
N GLN A 137 2.49 9.71 14.91
CA GLN A 137 2.94 11.03 14.49
C GLN A 137 1.80 12.07 14.41
N ILE A 138 0.60 11.65 14.00
CA ILE A 138 -0.57 12.56 14.00
C ILE A 138 -0.94 12.98 15.42
N ASN A 139 -0.93 12.03 16.36
CA ASN A 139 -1.30 12.30 17.74
C ASN A 139 -0.28 13.19 18.46
N GLU A 140 1.01 12.98 18.20
CA GLU A 140 2.08 13.84 18.72
C GLU A 140 1.93 15.29 18.22
N ASN A 141 1.79 15.48 16.90
CA ASN A 141 1.62 16.82 16.33
C ASN A 141 0.36 17.54 16.84
N ASN A 142 -0.76 16.83 17.00
CA ASN A 142 -1.99 17.42 17.55
C ASN A 142 -1.84 17.83 19.03
N ASN A 143 -1.01 17.14 19.82
CA ASN A 143 -0.78 17.51 21.21
C ASN A 143 0.10 18.76 21.31
N GLU A 144 1.11 18.89 20.46
CA GLU A 144 1.96 20.09 20.40
C GLU A 144 1.17 21.34 20.00
N GLU A 145 0.23 21.25 19.05
CA GLU A 145 -0.64 22.38 18.67
C GLU A 145 -1.63 22.81 19.76
N ASN A 146 -1.97 21.94 20.72
CA ASN A 146 -2.90 22.26 21.80
C ASN A 146 -2.21 22.87 23.04
N ASP A 147 -0.88 22.78 23.11
CA ASP A 147 -0.06 23.30 24.20
C ASP A 147 0.55 24.71 23.88
N GLU A 148 0.35 25.25 22.67
CA GLU A 148 0.69 26.63 22.25
C GLU A 148 -0.50 27.62 22.38
#